data_AF-M3B254-F1
#
_entry.id   AF-M3B254-F1
#
_cell.length_a   1.000
_cell.length_b   1.000
_cell.length_c   1.000
_cell.angle_alpha   90.00
_cell.angle_beta   90.00
_cell.angle_gamma   90.00
#
_symmetry.space_group_name_H-M   'P 1'
#
loop_
_entity.id
_entity.type
_entity.pdbx_description
1 polymer ?
#
loop_
_entity_poly.entity_id
_entity_poly.type
_entity_poly.pdbx_seq_one_letter_code
_entity_poly.pdbx_strand_id
1 'polypeptide(L)'
;MTDPRPVAVVTNLDDPTADLVIAELHDRGVPVVRFDSGDFPATLACSAFIGGKAQQWHGSVQTPTRTAELGTVRSLYYRRPSGFAFPHLDVRDARFAVAQARYGLGGVLASLPGCLYVNHPHRIGDAEYKPAGLAAAAHLFQAQVDKAADVHVTVVGERVFAVRVDSGLLDWRIDYSTHTYTPVVPPPDVRSALFAYLRHFGLVFGAFDFALTPSGEWTFIECNPSGQWAWMEPPTGLP
;
A
#
# COMPACT_ATOMS: atom_id res chain seq x y z
N MET A 1 -34.32 -12.33 7.05
CA MET A 1 -34.71 -11.03 7.66
C MET A 1 -33.52 -10.11 7.54
N THR A 2 -33.67 -8.95 6.92
CA THR A 2 -32.64 -7.91 6.85
C THR A 2 -32.45 -7.31 8.24
N ASP A 3 -31.20 -7.26 8.72
CA ASP A 3 -30.85 -6.61 9.99
C ASP A 3 -31.15 -5.10 9.87
N PRO A 4 -32.08 -4.53 10.66
CA PRO A 4 -32.51 -3.14 10.52
C PRO A 4 -31.47 -2.13 11.03
N ARG A 5 -30.40 -2.61 11.67
CA ARG A 5 -29.34 -1.76 12.22
C ARG A 5 -28.53 -1.08 11.11
N PRO A 6 -28.19 0.21 11.25
CA PRO A 6 -27.50 0.95 10.19
C PRO A 6 -26.00 0.66 10.13
N VAL A 7 -25.44 0.87 8.94
CA VAL A 7 -24.00 1.01 8.72
C VAL A 7 -23.62 2.48 8.88
N ALA A 8 -22.72 2.78 9.80
CA ALA A 8 -22.12 4.11 9.91
C ALA A 8 -20.96 4.22 8.90
N VAL A 9 -21.00 5.22 8.02
CA VAL A 9 -19.91 5.50 7.07
C VAL A 9 -19.25 6.82 7.47
N VAL A 10 -18.08 6.71 8.10
CA VAL A 10 -17.32 7.84 8.63
C VAL A 10 -16.25 8.24 7.61
N THR A 11 -16.53 9.27 6.83
CA THR A 11 -15.72 9.67 5.67
C THR A 11 -15.95 11.12 5.30
N ASN A 12 -14.99 11.73 4.60
CA ASN A 12 -15.16 13.09 4.08
C ASN A 12 -16.17 13.14 2.91
N LEU A 13 -16.61 14.34 2.54
CA LEU A 13 -17.62 14.52 1.50
C LEU A 13 -17.13 14.11 0.10
N ASP A 14 -15.83 14.24 -0.15
CA ASP A 14 -15.18 14.03 -1.45
C ASP A 14 -14.49 12.65 -1.54
N ASP A 15 -15.12 11.59 -1.02
CA ASP A 15 -14.64 10.20 -1.14
C ASP A 15 -15.48 9.38 -2.13
N PRO A 16 -15.08 9.31 -3.41
CA PRO A 16 -15.84 8.58 -4.44
C PRO A 16 -15.87 7.07 -4.19
N THR A 17 -14.91 6.52 -3.43
CA THR A 17 -14.94 5.10 -3.06
C THR A 17 -16.04 4.84 -2.03
N ALA A 18 -16.19 5.74 -1.06
CA ALA A 18 -17.27 5.64 -0.09
C ALA A 18 -18.64 5.75 -0.76
N ASP A 19 -18.79 6.61 -1.77
CA ASP A 19 -20.04 6.73 -2.55
C ASP A 19 -20.45 5.41 -3.19
N LEU A 20 -19.51 4.68 -3.80
CA LEU A 20 -19.78 3.36 -4.40
C LEU A 20 -20.22 2.33 -3.34
N VAL A 21 -19.59 2.34 -2.17
CA VAL A 21 -19.97 1.45 -1.05
C VAL A 21 -21.38 1.80 -0.54
N ILE A 22 -21.69 3.08 -0.43
CA ILE A 22 -23.01 3.56 0.02
C ILE A 22 -24.10 3.16 -1.00
N ALA A 23 -23.84 3.32 -2.30
CA ALA A 23 -24.75 2.90 -3.36
C ALA A 23 -25.05 1.39 -3.29
N GLU A 24 -24.02 0.56 -3.14
CA GLU A 24 -24.20 -0.89 -2.99
C GLU A 24 -24.98 -1.26 -1.72
N LEU A 25 -24.73 -0.58 -0.60
CA LEU A 25 -25.49 -0.79 0.64
C LEU A 25 -26.96 -0.41 0.47
N HIS A 26 -27.22 0.70 -0.23
CA HIS A 26 -28.56 1.15 -0.56
C HIS A 26 -29.30 0.13 -1.45
N ASP A 27 -28.66 -0.39 -2.50
CA ASP A 27 -29.25 -1.38 -3.41
C ASP A 27 -29.59 -2.69 -2.70
N ARG A 28 -28.86 -3.01 -1.63
CA ARG A 28 -29.14 -4.14 -0.73
C ARG A 28 -30.20 -3.85 0.34
N GLY A 29 -30.76 -2.64 0.36
CA GLY A 29 -31.72 -2.20 1.38
C GLY A 29 -31.13 -2.10 2.79
N VAL A 30 -29.82 -1.88 2.90
CA VAL A 30 -29.13 -1.72 4.19
C VAL A 30 -29.16 -0.24 4.59
N PRO A 31 -29.68 0.12 5.78
CA PRO A 31 -29.69 1.51 6.22
C PRO A 31 -28.26 2.05 6.40
N VAL A 32 -28.02 3.28 5.94
CA VAL A 32 -26.72 3.95 6.02
C VAL A 32 -26.85 5.31 6.69
N VAL A 33 -25.92 5.63 7.58
CA VAL A 33 -25.70 6.98 8.08
C VAL A 33 -24.28 7.41 7.75
N ARG A 34 -24.14 8.33 6.79
CA ARG A 34 -22.86 8.93 6.40
C ARG A 34 -22.65 10.22 7.19
N PHE A 35 -21.43 10.42 7.68
CA PHE A 35 -20.99 11.70 8.26
C PHE A 35 -19.47 11.82 8.23
N ASP A 36 -18.96 13.06 8.23
CA ASP A 36 -17.55 13.34 8.46
C ASP A 36 -17.34 13.67 9.94
N SER A 37 -16.37 13.06 10.61
CA SER A 37 -16.06 13.45 12.00
C SER A 37 -15.46 14.86 12.10
N GLY A 38 -14.83 15.36 11.03
CA GLY A 38 -14.29 16.73 10.96
C GLY A 38 -15.36 17.82 11.02
N ASP A 39 -16.62 17.48 10.73
CA ASP A 39 -17.77 18.38 10.84
C ASP A 39 -18.14 18.71 12.30
N PHE A 40 -17.55 18.01 13.28
CA PHE A 40 -17.75 18.32 14.70
C PHE A 40 -16.92 19.55 15.12
N PRO A 41 -17.50 20.54 15.81
CA PRO A 41 -18.89 20.61 16.30
C PRO A 41 -19.83 21.46 15.41
N ALA A 42 -19.38 21.89 14.23
CA ALA A 42 -20.09 22.86 13.39
C ALA A 42 -21.45 22.35 12.89
N THR A 43 -21.47 21.15 12.32
CA THR A 43 -22.69 20.53 11.75
C THR A 43 -22.92 19.10 12.27
N LEU A 44 -21.94 18.54 12.99
CA LEU A 44 -22.06 17.26 13.66
C LEU A 44 -22.17 17.47 15.18
N ALA A 45 -23.15 16.83 15.81
CA ALA A 45 -23.27 16.74 17.27
C ALA A 45 -23.19 15.28 17.71
N CYS A 46 -22.63 15.04 18.90
CA CYS A 46 -22.56 13.72 19.51
C CYS A 46 -22.94 13.82 20.99
N SER A 47 -23.86 12.96 21.42
CA SER A 47 -24.15 12.71 22.83
C SER A 47 -23.90 11.24 23.10
N ALA A 48 -23.07 10.93 24.09
CA ALA A 48 -22.71 9.57 24.43
C ALA A 48 -22.58 9.41 25.94
N PHE A 49 -23.16 8.33 26.47
CA PHE A 49 -22.97 7.96 27.88
C PHE A 49 -22.96 6.44 28.02
N ILE A 50 -22.26 5.96 29.04
CA ILE A 50 -22.19 4.54 29.40
C ILE A 50 -23.05 4.35 30.65
N GLY A 51 -23.99 3.42 30.61
CA GLY A 51 -24.86 3.18 31.76
C GLY A 51 -25.82 2.00 31.61
N GLY A 52 -26.62 1.79 32.65
CA GLY A 52 -27.61 0.70 32.74
C GLY A 52 -27.03 -0.63 33.23
N LYS A 53 -27.87 -1.68 33.23
CA LYS A 53 -27.57 -3.00 33.84
C LYS A 53 -26.37 -3.72 33.21
N ALA A 54 -25.89 -3.28 32.05
CA ALA A 54 -24.78 -3.91 31.31
C ALA A 54 -23.68 -2.92 30.89
N GLN A 55 -23.65 -1.69 31.45
CA GLN A 55 -22.68 -0.65 31.06
C GLN A 55 -22.61 -0.46 29.53
N GLN A 56 -23.77 -0.33 28.90
CA GLN A 56 -23.87 -0.21 27.45
C GLN A 56 -23.72 1.25 27.02
N TRP A 57 -23.22 1.44 25.79
CA TRP A 57 -23.23 2.73 25.13
C TRP A 57 -24.65 3.13 24.75
N HIS A 58 -25.00 4.38 25.08
CA HIS A 58 -26.25 5.04 24.69
C HIS A 58 -25.94 6.40 24.07
N GLY A 59 -26.92 6.93 23.35
CA GLY A 59 -26.84 8.23 22.69
C GLY A 59 -26.64 8.11 21.19
N SER A 60 -26.38 9.25 20.55
CA SER A 60 -26.40 9.36 19.10
C SER A 60 -25.38 10.35 18.55
N VAL A 61 -25.03 10.12 17.29
CA VAL A 61 -24.39 11.10 16.41
C VAL A 61 -25.46 11.68 15.51
N GLN A 62 -25.53 13.01 15.46
CA GLN A 62 -26.54 13.78 14.73
C GLN A 62 -25.86 14.66 13.69
N THR A 63 -26.33 14.53 12.46
CA THR A 63 -26.04 15.44 11.33
C THR A 63 -27.31 16.26 11.06
N PRO A 64 -27.27 17.26 10.16
CA PRO A 64 -28.48 18.02 9.80
C PRO A 64 -29.59 17.16 9.16
N THR A 65 -29.27 15.98 8.62
CA THR A 65 -30.22 15.17 7.84
C THR A 65 -30.43 13.74 8.35
N ARG A 66 -29.59 13.26 9.26
CA ARG A 66 -29.56 11.87 9.74
C ARG A 66 -29.06 11.77 11.18
N THR A 67 -29.56 10.75 11.88
CA THR A 67 -29.14 10.37 13.24
C THR A 67 -28.69 8.91 13.24
N ALA A 68 -27.55 8.62 13.87
CA ALA A 68 -27.08 7.27 14.16
C ALA A 68 -27.08 7.02 15.67
N GLU A 69 -27.90 6.08 16.14
CA GLU A 69 -27.89 5.63 17.54
C GLU A 69 -26.69 4.71 17.80
N LEU A 70 -25.79 5.15 18.68
CA LEU A 70 -24.47 4.55 18.93
C LEU A 70 -24.55 3.06 19.32
N GLY A 71 -25.54 2.71 20.15
CA GLY A 71 -25.76 1.33 20.61
C GLY A 71 -26.36 0.39 19.56
N THR A 72 -26.76 0.90 18.39
CA THR A 72 -27.45 0.12 17.35
C THR A 72 -26.67 0.05 16.04
N VAL A 73 -25.51 0.69 15.93
CA VAL A 73 -24.68 0.60 14.71
C VAL A 73 -24.15 -0.84 14.57
N ARG A 74 -24.53 -1.52 13.48
CA ARG A 74 -24.07 -2.91 13.23
C ARG A 74 -22.63 -2.96 12.74
N SER A 75 -22.23 -1.97 11.95
CA SER A 75 -20.90 -1.91 11.37
C SER A 75 -20.51 -0.48 11.08
N LEU A 76 -19.22 -0.20 11.16
CA LEU A 76 -18.66 1.12 10.91
C LEU A 76 -17.60 1.00 9.81
N TYR A 77 -17.81 1.72 8.72
CA TYR A 77 -16.82 1.89 7.66
C TYR A 77 -16.08 3.21 7.88
N TYR A 78 -14.82 3.12 8.31
CA TYR A 78 -13.99 4.28 8.62
C TYR A 78 -13.01 4.54 7.48
N ARG A 79 -13.14 5.68 6.81
CA ARG A 79 -12.29 5.99 5.66
C ARG A 79 -12.08 7.48 5.49
N ARG A 80 -10.86 7.93 5.78
CA ARG A 80 -10.38 9.29 5.47
C ARG A 80 -11.36 10.42 5.89
N PRO A 81 -11.94 10.42 7.10
CA PRO A 81 -12.66 11.62 7.53
C PRO A 81 -11.72 12.82 7.59
N SER A 82 -12.27 14.02 7.46
CA SER A 82 -11.51 15.26 7.64
C SER A 82 -11.02 15.36 9.09
N GLY A 83 -9.90 16.05 9.28
CA GLY A 83 -9.40 16.37 10.62
C GLY A 83 -10.35 17.33 11.34
N PHE A 84 -10.42 17.21 12.67
CA PHE A 84 -11.13 18.20 13.49
C PHE A 84 -10.53 19.59 13.28
N ALA A 85 -11.37 20.59 13.11
CA ALA A 85 -10.96 21.97 12.89
C ALA A 85 -11.83 22.95 13.70
N PHE A 86 -11.17 23.94 14.32
CA PHE A 86 -11.82 24.97 15.13
C PHE A 86 -11.32 26.36 14.71
N PRO A 87 -11.60 26.80 13.46
CA PRO A 87 -11.01 28.03 12.91
C PRO A 87 -11.50 29.31 13.59
N HIS A 88 -12.57 29.23 14.39
CA HIS A 88 -13.11 30.34 15.17
C HIS A 88 -12.39 30.56 16.51
N LEU A 89 -11.50 29.64 16.91
CA LEU A 89 -10.69 29.75 18.12
C LEU A 89 -9.29 30.26 17.79
N ASP A 90 -8.58 30.80 18.79
CA ASP A 90 -7.16 31.08 18.65
C ASP A 90 -6.34 29.79 18.49
N VAL A 91 -5.08 29.91 18.07
CA VAL A 91 -4.22 28.76 17.76
C VAL A 91 -4.02 27.81 18.95
N ARG A 92 -3.94 28.34 20.17
CA ARG A 92 -3.72 27.54 21.38
C ARG A 92 -4.97 26.76 21.72
N ASP A 93 -6.11 27.44 21.76
CA ASP A 93 -7.40 26.84 22.10
C ASP A 93 -7.87 25.87 21.01
N ALA A 94 -7.64 26.19 19.74
CA ALA A 94 -7.91 25.27 18.62
C ALA A 94 -7.12 23.97 18.75
N ARG A 95 -5.82 24.02 19.07
CA ARG A 95 -5.01 22.81 19.29
C ARG A 95 -5.54 21.96 20.44
N PHE A 96 -5.94 22.60 21.53
CA PHE A 96 -6.56 21.92 22.66
C PHE A 96 -7.89 21.27 22.26
N ALA A 97 -8.77 22.00 21.58
CA ALA A 97 -10.07 21.53 21.12
C ALA A 97 -9.94 20.34 20.14
N VAL A 98 -8.99 20.39 19.20
CA VAL A 98 -8.68 19.26 18.30
C VAL A 98 -8.31 18.00 19.09
N ALA A 99 -7.45 18.12 20.10
CA ALA A 99 -7.07 16.99 20.94
C ALA A 99 -8.28 16.44 21.71
N GLN A 100 -9.10 17.30 22.33
CA GLN A 100 -10.29 16.88 23.07
C GLN A 100 -11.35 16.24 22.16
N ALA A 101 -11.58 16.77 20.95
CA ALA A 101 -12.50 16.18 19.98
C ALA A 101 -12.02 14.80 19.52
N ARG A 102 -10.71 14.63 19.29
CA ARG A 102 -10.11 13.33 18.99
C ARG A 102 -10.32 12.33 20.12
N TYR A 103 -10.09 12.72 21.37
CA TYR A 103 -10.25 11.82 22.51
C TYR A 103 -11.72 11.50 22.82
N GLY A 104 -12.60 12.51 22.71
CA GLY A 104 -14.03 12.38 22.93
C GLY A 104 -14.73 11.66 21.78
N LEU A 105 -15.00 12.37 20.68
CA LEU A 105 -15.76 11.81 19.56
C LEU A 105 -15.00 10.65 18.89
N GLY A 106 -13.69 10.82 18.65
CA GLY A 106 -12.87 9.74 18.09
C GLY A 106 -12.86 8.49 18.97
N GLY A 107 -12.76 8.66 20.30
CA GLY A 107 -12.83 7.56 21.27
C GLY A 107 -14.19 6.84 21.26
N VAL A 108 -15.30 7.59 21.20
CA VAL A 108 -16.66 7.02 21.08
C VAL A 108 -16.78 6.19 19.79
N LEU A 109 -16.41 6.74 18.64
CA LEU A 109 -16.50 6.05 17.35
C LEU A 109 -15.61 4.80 17.31
N ALA A 110 -14.50 4.79 18.03
CA ALA A 110 -13.58 3.65 18.14
C ALA A 110 -13.96 2.63 19.24
N SER A 111 -15.10 2.79 19.92
CA SER A 111 -15.49 1.92 21.04
C SER A 111 -16.95 1.44 20.99
N LEU A 112 -17.56 1.44 19.80
CA LEU A 112 -18.94 1.02 19.62
C LEU A 112 -19.10 -0.49 19.91
N PRO A 113 -20.03 -0.89 20.79
CA PRO A 113 -20.13 -2.27 21.27
C PRO A 113 -20.76 -3.17 20.21
N GLY A 114 -20.15 -4.34 19.96
CA GLY A 114 -20.67 -5.30 18.98
C GLY A 114 -20.68 -4.78 17.53
N CYS A 115 -19.99 -3.68 17.26
CA CYS A 115 -19.86 -3.08 15.94
C CYS A 115 -18.77 -3.81 15.13
N LEU A 116 -19.12 -4.26 13.92
CA LEU A 116 -18.13 -4.76 12.97
C LEU A 116 -17.43 -3.58 12.27
N TYR A 117 -16.15 -3.39 12.54
CA TYR A 117 -15.35 -2.36 11.88
C TYR A 117 -14.81 -2.86 10.54
N VAL A 118 -15.14 -2.18 9.45
CA VAL A 118 -14.45 -2.31 8.17
C VAL A 118 -13.15 -1.50 8.29
N ASN A 119 -12.17 -2.16 8.91
CA ASN A 119 -10.95 -1.59 9.47
C ASN A 119 -11.21 -0.65 10.68
N HIS A 120 -10.63 -0.99 11.83
CA HIS A 120 -10.80 -0.24 13.06
C HIS A 120 -9.91 1.03 13.05
N PRO A 121 -10.39 2.23 13.46
CA PRO A 121 -9.63 3.48 13.37
C PRO A 121 -8.21 3.41 13.96
N HIS A 122 -8.05 2.81 15.14
CA HIS A 122 -6.73 2.65 15.76
C HIS A 122 -5.80 1.70 14.98
N ARG A 123 -6.35 0.61 14.42
CA ARG A 123 -5.56 -0.37 13.65
C ARG A 123 -5.17 0.17 12.27
N ILE A 124 -5.99 1.05 11.69
CA ILE A 124 -5.63 1.80 10.48
C ILE A 124 -4.39 2.65 10.77
N GLY A 125 -4.38 3.40 11.89
CA GLY A 125 -3.21 4.17 12.30
C GLY A 125 -1.95 3.31 12.38
N ASP A 126 -2.02 2.17 13.07
CA ASP A 126 -0.88 1.24 13.16
C ASP A 126 -0.40 0.75 11.78
N ALA A 127 -1.33 0.47 10.86
CA ALA A 127 -1.04 -0.04 9.53
C ALA A 127 -0.57 1.02 8.51
N GLU A 128 -0.89 2.30 8.72
CA GLU A 128 -0.48 3.40 7.84
C GLU A 128 1.02 3.71 7.97
N TYR A 129 1.60 3.47 9.16
CA TYR A 129 3.02 3.70 9.39
C TYR A 129 3.86 2.57 8.78
N LYS A 130 4.55 2.89 7.69
CA LYS A 130 5.37 1.94 6.92
C LYS A 130 6.31 1.08 7.79
N PRO A 131 7.02 1.60 8.81
CA PRO A 131 7.89 0.75 9.63
C PRO A 131 7.17 -0.41 10.32
N ALA A 132 5.92 -0.24 10.76
CA ALA A 132 5.13 -1.31 11.36
C ALA A 132 4.79 -2.39 10.33
N GLY A 133 4.41 -1.98 9.11
CA GLY A 133 4.23 -2.89 7.98
C GLY A 133 5.52 -3.62 7.59
N LEU A 134 6.65 -2.92 7.58
CA LEU A 134 7.96 -3.48 7.26
C LEU A 134 8.44 -4.48 8.33
N ALA A 135 8.10 -4.26 9.59
CA ALA A 135 8.42 -5.19 10.66
C ALA A 135 7.58 -6.48 10.58
N ALA A 136 6.43 -6.46 9.91
CA ALA A 136 5.50 -7.58 9.86
C ALA A 136 5.81 -8.60 8.76
N ALA A 137 6.70 -8.30 7.80
CA ALA A 137 7.02 -9.18 6.68
C ALA A 137 8.50 -9.09 6.27
N ALA A 138 8.99 -10.12 5.59
CA ALA A 138 10.31 -10.10 5.00
C ALA A 138 10.31 -9.20 3.75
N HIS A 139 11.34 -8.37 3.62
CA HIS A 139 11.52 -7.45 2.49
C HIS A 139 12.98 -7.48 2.02
N LEU A 140 13.18 -7.33 0.72
CA LEU A 140 14.49 -7.11 0.11
C LEU A 140 14.53 -5.68 -0.43
N PHE A 141 15.31 -4.82 0.23
CA PHE A 141 15.63 -3.49 -0.28
C PHE A 141 17.03 -3.52 -0.87
N GLN A 142 17.19 -2.97 -2.06
CA GLN A 142 18.48 -2.82 -2.73
C GLN A 142 18.75 -1.33 -2.98
N ALA A 143 20.02 -0.94 -2.93
CA ALA A 143 20.42 0.40 -3.35
C ALA A 143 20.14 0.55 -4.85
N GLN A 144 19.51 1.66 -5.26
CA GLN A 144 19.36 1.97 -6.67
C GLN A 144 20.74 2.21 -7.29
N VAL A 145 21.08 1.45 -8.32
CA VAL A 145 22.30 1.66 -9.11
C VAL A 145 22.01 2.71 -10.18
N ASP A 146 22.79 3.78 -10.22
CA ASP A 146 22.80 4.71 -11.34
C ASP A 146 23.50 4.03 -12.54
N LYS A 147 22.69 3.44 -13.42
CA LYS A 147 23.16 2.58 -14.51
C LYS A 147 23.11 3.31 -15.85
N ALA A 148 24.13 3.08 -16.67
CA ALA A 148 24.15 3.45 -18.07
C ALA A 148 23.40 2.41 -18.94
N ALA A 149 23.39 1.15 -18.53
CA ALA A 149 22.69 0.06 -19.22
C ALA A 149 22.45 -1.12 -18.26
N ASP A 150 21.63 -2.08 -18.67
CA ASP A 150 21.59 -3.41 -18.07
C ASP A 150 22.47 -4.38 -18.86
N VAL A 151 22.93 -5.45 -18.21
CA VAL A 151 23.55 -6.57 -18.90
C VAL A 151 22.91 -7.87 -18.48
N HIS A 152 22.39 -8.59 -19.46
CA HIS A 152 21.86 -9.93 -19.28
C HIS A 152 22.92 -10.95 -19.73
N VAL A 153 23.26 -11.88 -18.86
CA VAL A 153 24.26 -12.93 -19.13
C VAL A 153 23.62 -14.29 -18.99
N THR A 154 23.55 -15.04 -20.09
CA THR A 154 23.18 -16.45 -20.07
C THR A 154 24.44 -17.32 -20.07
N VAL A 155 24.49 -18.26 -19.13
CA VAL A 155 25.56 -19.27 -19.05
C VAL A 155 24.96 -20.65 -19.27
N VAL A 156 25.56 -21.44 -20.15
CA VAL A 156 25.18 -22.84 -20.43
C VAL A 156 26.46 -23.68 -20.48
N GLY A 157 26.65 -24.57 -19.51
CA GLY A 157 27.89 -25.31 -19.33
C GLY A 157 29.07 -24.36 -19.15
N GLU A 158 30.02 -24.37 -20.09
CA GLU A 158 31.21 -23.50 -20.06
C GLU A 158 31.09 -22.27 -20.98
N ARG A 159 29.93 -22.08 -21.63
CA ARG A 159 29.69 -20.98 -22.57
C ARG A 159 28.96 -19.84 -21.88
N VAL A 160 29.38 -18.62 -22.22
CA VAL A 160 28.85 -17.37 -21.65
C VAL A 160 28.41 -16.48 -22.80
N PHE A 161 27.16 -16.06 -22.75
CA PHE A 161 26.52 -15.18 -23.72
C PHE A 161 26.02 -13.95 -22.99
N ALA A 162 26.58 -12.77 -23.28
CA ALA A 162 26.22 -11.54 -22.58
C ALA A 162 25.74 -10.49 -23.57
N VAL A 163 24.65 -9.82 -23.21
CA VAL A 163 23.99 -8.78 -24.01
C VAL A 163 23.81 -7.56 -23.14
N ARG A 164 24.39 -6.45 -23.57
CA ARG A 164 24.07 -5.11 -23.07
C ARG A 164 22.70 -4.71 -23.59
N VAL A 165 21.91 -4.14 -22.72
CA VAL A 165 20.52 -3.76 -22.91
C VAL A 165 20.40 -2.25 -22.63
N ASP A 166 20.25 -1.47 -23.70
CA ASP A 166 20.05 -0.03 -23.63
C ASP A 166 18.55 0.27 -23.75
N SER A 167 17.92 0.76 -22.67
CA SER A 167 16.47 0.99 -22.58
C SER A 167 16.08 2.38 -22.08
N GLY A 168 16.96 3.04 -21.30
CA GLY A 168 16.63 4.26 -20.57
C GLY A 168 15.63 4.05 -19.41
N LEU A 169 15.31 2.80 -19.07
CA LEU A 169 14.35 2.42 -18.03
C LEU A 169 15.07 2.00 -16.74
N LEU A 170 14.40 2.21 -15.59
CA LEU A 170 14.87 1.69 -14.30
C LEU A 170 14.86 0.15 -14.28
N ASP A 171 13.85 -0.47 -14.87
CA ASP A 171 13.81 -1.91 -15.16
C ASP A 171 13.50 -2.07 -16.65
N TRP A 172 14.43 -2.69 -17.36
CA TRP A 172 14.36 -2.91 -18.80
C TRP A 172 13.21 -3.85 -19.18
N ARG A 173 12.73 -4.69 -18.25
CA ARG A 173 11.64 -5.64 -18.52
C ARG A 173 10.27 -4.99 -18.67
N ILE A 174 10.14 -3.70 -18.38
CA ILE A 174 8.87 -2.97 -18.45
C ILE A 174 8.36 -2.83 -19.90
N ASP A 175 9.25 -2.60 -20.87
CA ASP A 175 8.84 -2.36 -22.26
C ASP A 175 9.93 -2.75 -23.27
N TYR A 176 9.81 -3.96 -23.83
CA TYR A 176 10.74 -4.51 -24.81
C TYR A 176 10.85 -3.69 -26.11
N SER A 177 9.90 -2.80 -26.43
CA SER A 177 9.84 -2.11 -27.72
C SER A 177 10.91 -1.04 -27.95
N THR A 178 11.52 -0.53 -26.88
CA THR A 178 12.51 0.56 -26.92
C THR A 178 13.96 0.08 -26.86
N HIS A 179 14.18 -1.22 -26.81
CA HIS A 179 15.47 -1.80 -26.49
C HIS A 179 16.43 -1.83 -27.66
N THR A 180 17.68 -1.49 -27.38
CA THR A 180 18.81 -1.85 -28.25
C THR A 180 19.68 -2.88 -27.54
N TYR A 181 20.05 -3.94 -28.28
CA TYR A 181 20.82 -5.06 -27.76
C TYR A 181 22.19 -5.11 -28.41
N THR A 182 23.24 -5.15 -27.60
CA THR A 182 24.62 -5.25 -28.08
C THR A 182 25.34 -6.41 -27.41
N PRO A 183 25.87 -7.40 -28.14
CA PRO A 183 26.74 -8.42 -27.57
C PRO A 183 27.93 -7.78 -26.85
N VAL A 184 28.22 -8.25 -25.64
CA VAL A 184 29.37 -7.80 -24.85
C VAL A 184 30.12 -8.98 -24.27
N VAL A 185 31.37 -8.75 -23.86
CA VAL A 185 32.19 -9.75 -23.17
C VAL A 185 32.27 -9.36 -21.70
N PRO A 186 31.85 -10.24 -20.77
CA PRO A 186 32.00 -9.96 -19.35
C PRO A 186 33.48 -9.84 -18.96
N PRO A 187 33.83 -8.94 -18.01
CA PRO A 187 35.17 -8.90 -17.42
C PRO A 187 35.65 -10.27 -16.91
N PRO A 188 36.96 -10.58 -16.94
CA PRO A 188 37.47 -11.92 -16.57
C PRO A 188 37.12 -12.37 -15.14
N ASP A 189 37.09 -11.43 -14.21
CA ASP A 189 36.68 -11.63 -12.81
C ASP A 189 35.17 -11.93 -12.70
N VAL A 190 34.33 -11.16 -13.39
CA VAL A 190 32.87 -11.42 -13.49
C VAL A 190 32.64 -12.81 -14.08
N ARG A 191 33.30 -13.15 -15.19
CA ARG A 191 33.21 -14.49 -15.81
C ARG A 191 33.58 -15.61 -14.84
N SER A 192 34.66 -15.42 -14.08
CA SER A 192 35.10 -16.40 -13.08
C SER A 192 34.08 -16.55 -11.95
N ALA A 193 33.46 -15.44 -11.52
CA ALA A 193 32.41 -15.42 -10.49
C ALA A 193 31.13 -16.12 -10.96
N LEU A 194 30.71 -15.95 -12.22
CA LEU A 194 29.54 -16.66 -12.79
C LEU A 194 29.69 -18.18 -12.66
N PHE A 195 30.85 -18.72 -13.07
CA PHE A 195 31.10 -20.15 -12.95
C PHE A 195 31.23 -20.62 -11.50
N ALA A 196 31.81 -19.80 -10.63
CA ALA A 196 31.88 -20.11 -9.20
C ALA A 196 30.48 -20.19 -8.57
N TYR A 197 29.59 -19.25 -8.92
CA TYR A 197 28.19 -19.24 -8.49
C TYR A 197 27.47 -20.52 -8.94
N LEU A 198 27.52 -20.86 -10.22
CA LEU A 198 26.85 -22.06 -10.74
C LEU A 198 27.38 -23.34 -10.10
N ARG A 199 28.70 -23.47 -9.93
CA ARG A 199 29.28 -24.62 -9.21
C ARG A 199 28.82 -24.71 -7.77
N HIS A 200 28.71 -23.59 -7.08
CA HIS A 200 28.26 -23.55 -5.68
C HIS A 200 26.82 -24.08 -5.54
N PHE A 201 25.93 -23.72 -6.46
CA PHE A 201 24.53 -24.17 -6.47
C PHE A 201 24.28 -25.48 -7.24
N GLY A 202 25.31 -26.09 -7.83
CA GLY A 202 25.18 -27.31 -8.63
C GLY A 202 24.41 -27.12 -9.95
N LEU A 203 24.45 -25.90 -10.52
CA LEU A 203 23.74 -25.54 -11.74
C LEU A 203 24.64 -25.67 -12.99
N VAL A 204 24.04 -26.06 -14.12
CA VAL A 204 24.69 -26.06 -15.46
C VAL A 204 24.21 -24.88 -16.32
N PHE A 205 23.14 -24.23 -15.90
CA PHE A 205 22.52 -23.07 -16.56
C PHE A 205 22.25 -21.96 -15.55
N GLY A 206 22.38 -20.71 -15.99
CA GLY A 206 21.86 -19.56 -15.27
C GLY A 206 21.73 -18.33 -16.16
N ALA A 207 20.66 -17.56 -15.94
CA ALA A 207 20.45 -16.25 -16.53
C ALA A 207 20.70 -15.19 -15.45
N PHE A 208 21.73 -14.39 -15.63
CA PHE A 208 22.21 -13.42 -14.65
C PHE A 208 21.90 -12.01 -15.12
N ASP A 209 21.43 -11.16 -14.22
CA ASP A 209 21.15 -9.76 -14.49
C ASP A 209 22.11 -8.86 -13.72
N PHE A 210 22.69 -7.90 -14.44
CA PHE A 210 23.62 -6.91 -13.91
C PHE A 210 23.16 -5.50 -14.29
N ALA A 211 23.43 -4.54 -13.41
CA ALA A 211 23.42 -3.13 -13.76
C ALA A 211 24.85 -2.69 -14.14
N LEU A 212 25.00 -2.01 -15.29
CA LEU A 212 26.27 -1.45 -15.74
C LEU A 212 26.31 0.04 -15.44
N THR A 213 27.23 0.49 -14.59
CA THR A 213 27.39 1.91 -14.25
C THR A 213 28.03 2.71 -15.40
N PRO A 214 27.92 4.06 -15.42
CA PRO A 214 28.63 4.89 -16.38
C PRO A 214 30.17 4.74 -16.37
N SER A 215 30.75 4.30 -15.24
CA SER A 215 32.18 4.00 -15.13
C SER A 215 32.57 2.62 -15.66
N GLY A 216 31.59 1.79 -16.08
CA GLY A 216 31.81 0.44 -16.58
C GLY A 216 31.84 -0.65 -15.52
N GLU A 217 31.42 -0.34 -14.28
CA GLU A 217 31.32 -1.31 -13.19
C GLU A 217 30.04 -2.15 -13.33
N TRP A 218 30.15 -3.46 -13.07
CA TRP A 218 29.05 -4.41 -13.17
C TRP A 218 28.54 -4.78 -11.78
N THR A 219 27.33 -4.33 -11.45
CA THR A 219 26.67 -4.66 -10.18
C THR A 219 25.72 -5.84 -10.38
N PHE A 220 26.02 -6.97 -9.74
CA PHE A 220 25.16 -8.16 -9.76
C PHE A 220 23.82 -7.90 -9.06
N ILE A 221 22.71 -8.29 -9.70
CA ILE A 221 21.35 -8.16 -9.14
C ILE A 221 20.80 -9.52 -8.74
N GLU A 222 20.73 -10.45 -9.70
CA GLU A 222 20.14 -11.77 -9.50
C GLU A 222 20.65 -12.82 -10.50
N CYS A 223 20.43 -14.09 -10.16
CA CYS A 223 20.50 -15.21 -11.08
C CYS A 223 19.17 -15.96 -11.07
N ASN A 224 18.54 -16.05 -12.24
CA ASN A 224 17.37 -16.87 -12.48
C ASN A 224 17.80 -18.21 -13.13
N PRO A 225 17.70 -19.35 -12.43
CA PRO A 225 18.09 -20.67 -12.96
C PRO A 225 17.14 -21.18 -14.05
N SER A 226 16.10 -20.43 -14.40
CA SER A 226 15.18 -20.72 -15.50
C SER A 226 14.80 -19.44 -16.25
N GLY A 227 15.69 -18.45 -16.27
CA GLY A 227 15.46 -17.18 -16.95
C GLY A 227 15.32 -17.35 -18.46
N GLN A 228 14.50 -16.48 -19.05
CA GLN A 228 14.29 -16.45 -20.50
C GLN A 228 15.53 -15.89 -21.20
N TRP A 229 15.97 -16.57 -22.26
CA TRP A 229 17.13 -16.17 -23.07
C TRP A 229 16.79 -15.96 -24.55
N ALA A 230 15.72 -16.61 -25.05
CA ALA A 230 15.38 -16.67 -26.48
C ALA A 230 15.10 -15.29 -27.12
N TRP A 231 14.71 -14.28 -26.34
CA TRP A 231 14.48 -12.92 -26.84
C TRP A 231 15.78 -12.23 -27.31
N MET A 232 16.95 -12.70 -26.85
CA MET A 232 18.24 -12.15 -27.26
C MET A 232 18.68 -12.64 -28.65
N GLU A 233 18.27 -13.83 -29.07
CA GLU A 233 18.78 -14.48 -30.28
C GLU A 233 18.45 -13.67 -31.55
N PRO A 234 17.18 -13.29 -31.85
CA PRO A 234 16.86 -12.57 -33.09
C PRO A 234 17.62 -11.24 -33.28
N PRO A 235 17.76 -10.36 -32.27
CA PRO A 235 18.46 -9.09 -32.45
C PRO A 235 19.99 -9.20 -32.38
N THR A 236 20.56 -10.25 -31.79
CA THR A 236 22.02 -10.33 -31.55
C THR A 236 22.74 -11.43 -32.34
N GLY A 237 22.01 -12.44 -32.83
CA GLY A 237 22.58 -13.63 -33.44
C GLY A 237 23.35 -14.53 -32.46
N LEU A 238 23.27 -14.28 -31.15
CA LEU A 238 23.77 -15.21 -30.15
C LEU A 238 22.83 -16.44 -30.08
N PRO A 239 23.40 -17.65 -29.94
CA PRO A 239 22.61 -18.88 -29.85
C PRO A 239 21.87 -19.02 -28.53
#